data_AF-A0A8J4X7F3-F1
#
_entry.id   AF-A0A8J4X7F3-F1
#
_cell.length_a   1.000
_cell.length_b   1.000
_cell.length_c   1.000
_cell.angle_alpha   90.00
_cell.angle_beta   90.00
_cell.angle_gamma   90.00
#
_symmetry.space_group_name_H-M   'P 1'
#
loop_
_entity.id
_entity.type
_entity.pdbx_description
1 polymer ?
#
loop_
_entity_poly.entity_id
_entity_poly.type
_entity_poly.pdbx_seq_one_letter_code
_entity_poly.pdbx_strand_id
1 'polypeptide(L)' 'MGKLQEFEITFNHNKVVYSPGETVSGTLRIITANSLQYKAIKVNCVGSCGISSKVNDPSWMMEEQYVSSMLSVADK' A
#
# COMPACT_ATOMS: atom_id res chain seq x y z
N MET A 1 -14.81 12.96 19.55
CA MET A 1 -14.56 11.94 18.51
C MET A 1 -13.78 12.61 17.40
N GLY A 2 -12.45 12.47 17.38
CA GLY A 2 -11.61 13.14 16.38
C GLY A 2 -11.88 12.59 14.97
N LYS A 3 -11.91 13.47 13.97
CA LYS A 3 -12.18 13.12 12.57
C LYS A 3 -10.89 13.20 11.76
N LEU A 4 -10.60 12.16 10.99
CA LEU A 4 -9.57 12.17 9.95
C LEU A 4 -10.08 13.06 8.80
N GLN A 5 -9.36 14.13 8.49
CA GLN A 5 -9.72 15.02 7.39
C GLN A 5 -9.13 14.52 6.08
N GLU A 6 -7.88 14.09 6.12
CA GLU A 6 -7.16 13.69 4.92
C GLU A 6 -6.25 12.48 5.20
N PHE A 7 -6.18 11.60 4.21
CA PHE A 7 -5.28 10.46 4.18
C PHE A 7 -4.84 10.25 2.73
N GLU A 8 -3.61 10.64 2.42
CA GLU A 8 -3.08 10.66 1.06
C GLU A 8 -1.72 9.94 1.01
N ILE A 9 -1.53 9.08 0.02
CA ILE A 9 -0.25 8.42 -0.27
C ILE A 9 0.25 8.97 -1.61
N THR A 10 1.47 9.49 -1.62
CA THR A 10 2.11 10.00 -2.84
C THR A 10 3.43 9.27 -3.08
N PHE A 11 3.62 8.75 -4.29
CA PHE A 11 4.89 8.17 -4.70
C PHE A 11 5.87 9.23 -5.14
N ASN A 12 7.15 9.03 -4.85
CA ASN A 12 8.19 9.98 -5.20
C ASN A 12 8.29 10.13 -6.73
N HIS A 13 8.50 11.37 -7.19
CA HIS A 13 8.50 11.75 -8.62
C HIS A 13 7.20 11.44 -9.38
N ASN A 14 6.08 11.19 -8.70
CA ASN A 14 4.83 10.74 -9.32
C ASN A 14 5.02 9.52 -10.24
N LYS A 15 6.04 8.70 -9.97
CA LYS A 15 6.32 7.50 -10.75
C LYS A 15 5.28 6.43 -10.39
N VAL A 16 4.72 5.80 -11.41
CA VAL A 16 3.67 4.77 -11.25
C VAL A 16 4.07 3.40 -11.80
N VAL A 17 5.21 3.32 -12.50
CA VAL A 17 5.76 2.07 -13.04
C VAL A 17 7.14 1.84 -12.46
N TYR A 18 7.38 0.65 -11.92
CA TYR A 18 8.65 0.25 -11.33
C TYR A 18 9.15 -1.05 -11.95
N SER A 19 10.45 -1.13 -12.20
CA SER A 19 11.15 -2.32 -12.69
C SER A 19 11.66 -3.17 -11.53
N PRO A 20 11.92 -4.47 -11.75
CA PRO A 20 12.50 -5.34 -10.72
C PRO A 20 13.80 -4.74 -10.13
N GLY A 21 13.88 -4.68 -8.81
CA GLY A 21 15.03 -4.10 -8.08
C GLY A 21 15.00 -2.58 -7.92
N GLU A 22 14.03 -1.87 -8.51
CA GLU A 22 13.86 -0.44 -8.25
C GLU A 22 13.26 -0.18 -6.86
N THR A 23 13.70 0.90 -6.23
CA THR A 23 13.16 1.32 -4.93
C THR A 23 11.85 2.06 -5.10
N VAL A 24 10.79 1.55 -4.47
CA VAL A 24 9.52 2.26 -4.29
C VAL A 24 9.63 3.14 -3.05
N SER A 25 9.46 4.45 -3.22
CA SER A 25 9.49 5.43 -2.12
C SER A 25 8.35 6.42 -2.27
N GLY A 26 7.90 6.98 -1.15
CA GLY A 26 6.75 7.89 -1.13
C GLY A 26 6.55 8.54 0.23
N THR A 27 5.47 9.30 0.36
CA THR A 27 5.07 10.00 1.58
C THR A 27 3.60 9.71 1.87
N LEU A 28 3.29 9.50 3.15
CA LEU A 28 1.94 9.38 3.66
C LEU A 28 1.59 10.67 4.40
N ARG A 29 0.59 11.41 3.91
CA ARG A 29 0.07 12.63 4.54
C ARG A 29 -1.22 12.30 5.28
N ILE A 30 -1.24 12.61 6.57
CA ILE A 30 -2.40 12.41 7.46
C ILE A 30 -2.74 13.76 8.07
N ILE A 31 -3.95 14.25 7.84
CA ILE A 31 -4.45 15.48 8.44
C ILE A 31 -5.64 15.14 9.34
N THR A 32 -5.57 15.53 10.60
CA THR A 32 -6.62 15.29 11.60
C THR A 32 -7.26 16.62 12.01
N ALA A 33 -8.59 16.62 12.16
CA ALA A 33 -9.33 17.83 12.56
C ALA A 33 -9.07 18.21 14.02
N ASN A 34 -8.74 17.22 14.83
CA ASN A 34 -8.52 17.32 16.27
C ASN A 34 -7.49 16.24 16.65
N SER A 35 -6.91 16.35 17.84
CA SER A 35 -6.05 15.31 18.40
C SER A 35 -6.76 13.95 18.38
N LEU A 36 -6.09 12.96 17.81
CA LEU A 36 -6.57 11.60 17.60
C LEU A 36 -5.58 10.67 18.27
N GLN A 37 -6.04 9.86 19.22
CA GLN A 37 -5.19 8.84 19.81
C GLN A 37 -5.07 7.67 18.84
N TYR A 38 -3.84 7.37 18.41
CA TYR A 38 -3.51 6.23 17.56
C TYR A 38 -2.37 5.43 18.19
N LYS A 39 -2.38 4.11 17.97
CA LYS A 39 -1.35 3.22 18.52
C LYS A 39 -0.12 3.10 17.62
N ALA A 40 -0.35 3.09 16.30
CA ALA A 40 0.70 2.99 15.29
C ALA A 40 0.13 3.35 13.91
N ILE A 41 1.02 3.74 13.01
CA ILE A 41 0.76 3.85 11.58
C ILE A 41 1.44 2.66 10.90
N LYS A 42 0.68 1.88 10.13
CA LYS A 42 1.15 0.67 9.46
C LYS A 42 1.03 0.81 7.96
N VAL A 43 2.14 0.60 7.25
CA VAL A 43 2.22 0.57 5.79
C VAL A 43 2.51 -0.87 5.38
N ASN A 44 1.69 -1.41 4.48
CA ASN A 44 1.86 -2.76 3.95
C ASN A 44 2.03 -2.68 2.43
N CYS A 45 3.12 -3.21 1.92
CA CYS A 45 3.38 -3.31 0.48
C CYS A 45 3.04 -4.75 0.05
N VAL A 46 2.06 -4.89 -0.83
CA VAL A 46 1.57 -6.20 -1.31
C VAL A 46 1.64 -6.21 -2.85
N GLY A 47 2.32 -7.21 -3.40
CA GLY A 47 2.25 -7.55 -4.82
C GLY A 47 1.48 -8.85 -5.02
N SER A 48 0.58 -8.91 -5.98
CA SER A 48 -0.07 -10.15 -6.40
C SER A 48 -0.05 -10.26 -7.91
N CYS A 49 0.06 -11.49 -8.41
CA CYS A 49 -0.04 -11.81 -9.83
C CYS A 49 -1.18 -12.82 -10.02
N GLY A 50 -2.21 -12.43 -10.77
CA GLY A 50 -3.29 -13.34 -11.16
C GLY A 50 -2.93 -14.04 -12.48
N ILE A 51 -2.92 -15.38 -12.49
CA ILE A 51 -2.61 -16.18 -13.67
C ILE A 51 -3.84 -16.99 -14.08
N SER A 52 -4.16 -17.00 -15.38
CA SER A 52 -5.16 -17.91 -15.96
C SER A 52 -4.52 -18.77 -17.05
N SER A 53 -4.65 -20.09 -16.92
CA SER A 53 -4.08 -21.07 -17.85
C SER A 53 -5.04 -21.49 -18.97
N LYS A 54 -6.24 -20.90 -19.01
CA LYS A 54 -7.24 -21.19 -20.04
C LYS A 54 -7.54 -19.94 -20.86
N VAL A 55 -7.39 -20.07 -22.19
CA VAL A 55 -7.88 -19.06 -23.14
C VAL A 55 -9.40 -18.92 -22.93
N ASN A 56 -9.86 -17.72 -22.57
CA ASN A 56 -11.26 -17.32 -22.35
C ASN A 56 -11.95 -17.77 -21.04
N ASP A 57 -11.23 -18.11 -19.98
CA ASP A 57 -11.85 -18.38 -18.66
C ASP A 57 -11.78 -17.13 -17.75
N PRO A 58 -12.92 -16.51 -17.36
CA PRO A 58 -12.95 -15.33 -16.49
C PRO A 58 -12.71 -15.65 -15.00
N SER A 59 -12.57 -16.93 -14.64
CA SER A 59 -12.23 -17.32 -13.27
C SER A 59 -10.72 -17.27 -13.05
N TRP A 60 -10.27 -16.27 -12.30
CA TRP A 60 -8.89 -16.15 -11.83
C TRP A 60 -8.62 -17.30 -10.83
N MET A 61 -8.05 -18.40 -11.30
CA MET A 61 -7.93 -19.62 -10.47
C MET A 61 -6.67 -19.67 -9.60
N MET A 62 -5.72 -18.74 -9.73
CA MET A 62 -4.50 -18.77 -8.93
C MET A 62 -3.92 -17.37 -8.72
N GLU A 63 -3.95 -16.88 -7.48
CA GLU A 63 -3.19 -15.71 -7.05
C GLU A 63 -1.82 -16.18 -6.56
N GLU A 64 -0.75 -15.89 -7.30
CA GLU A 64 0.60 -15.94 -6.73
C GLU A 64 0.83 -14.66 -5.93
N GLN A 65 0.96 -14.81 -4.61
CA GLN A 65 1.31 -13.71 -3.72
C GLN A 65 2.83 -13.48 -3.79
N TYR A 66 3.24 -12.34 -4.33
CA TYR A 66 4.64 -11.92 -4.36
C TYR A 66 4.92 -10.96 -3.20
N VAL A 67 5.90 -11.33 -2.37
CA VAL A 67 6.55 -10.55 -1.29
C VAL A 67 5.66 -9.50 -0.60
N SER A 68 5.13 -9.85 0.58
CA SER A 68 4.56 -8.86 1.50
C SER A 68 5.64 -8.29 2.43
N SER A 69 5.88 -6.98 2.37
CA SER A 69 6.73 -6.29 3.34
C SER A 69 5.89 -5.32 4.18
N MET A 70 5.97 -5.44 5.50
CA MET A 70 5.22 -4.60 6.45
C MET A 70 6.18 -3.65 7.17
N LEU A 71 5.89 -2.36 7.10
CA LEU A 71 6.58 -1.30 7.84
C LEU A 71 5.58 -0.68 8.84
N SER A 72 5.93 -0.68 10.13
CA SER A 72 5.11 -0.07 11.17
C SER A 72 5.90 1.03 11.86
N VAL A 73 5.30 2.20 12.01
CA VAL A 73 5.84 3.33 12.77
C VAL A 73 4.94 3.52 13.99
N ALA A 74 5.50 3.34 15.18
CA ALA A 74 4.83 3.64 16.45
C ALA A 74 5.50 4.86 17.09
N ASP A 75 4.70 5.69 17.75
CA ASP A 75 5.21 6.77 18.60
C ASP A 75 6.08 6.18 19.74
N LYS A 76 7.11 6.91 20.15
CA LYS A 76 8.03 6.51 21.22
C LYS A 76 7.43 6.79 22.60
#